data_AF-A0A2V5S2D1-F1
#
_entry.id   AF-A0A2V5S2D1-F1
#
_cell.length_a   1.000
_cell.length_b   1.000
_cell.length_c   1.000
_cell.angle_alpha   90.00
_cell.angle_beta   90.00
_cell.angle_gamma   90.00
#
_symmetry.space_group_name_H-M   'P 1'
#
loop_
_entity.id
_entity.type
_entity.pdbx_description
1 polymer ?
#
loop_
_entity_poly.entity_id
_entity_poly.type
_entity_poly.pdbx_seq_one_letter_code
_entity_poly.pdbx_strand_id
1 'polypeptide(L)'
;LTVPVLAQRVAMSPRNFARVFTKEMKTTPAKFVERLRVEAARRRLEESQNSMETIAGECGFGNVNSMRNVFQRALKIAPGQYRRHFRHAKRPRKAKTK
;
A
#
# COMPACT_ATOMS: atom_id res chain seq x y z
N LEU A 1 -1.59 9.59 5.18
CA LEU A 1 -0.18 10.05 5.32
C LEU A 1 0.28 10.73 4.04
N THR A 2 0.62 12.03 4.10
CA THR A 2 1.15 12.83 2.97
C THR A 2 2.51 13.43 3.35
N VAL A 3 3.29 13.88 2.36
CA VAL A 3 4.61 14.48 2.59
C VAL A 3 4.57 15.69 3.53
N PRO A 4 3.58 16.62 3.44
CA PRO A 4 3.47 17.73 4.39
C PRO A 4 3.25 17.26 5.85
N VAL A 5 2.45 16.21 6.05
CA VAL A 5 2.19 15.65 7.39
C VAL A 5 3.46 15.05 7.99
N LEU A 6 4.27 14.37 7.16
CA LEU A 6 5.57 13.84 7.60
C LEU A 6 6.55 14.95 7.96
N ALA A 7 6.61 16.01 7.15
CA ALA A 7 7.46 17.16 7.40
C ALA A 7 7.09 17.89 8.71
N GLN A 8 5.79 18.08 8.95
CA GLN A 8 5.29 18.66 10.21
C GLN A 8 5.68 17.83 11.43
N ARG A 9 5.57 16.48 11.35
CA ARG A 9 5.94 15.58 12.46
C ARG A 9 7.41 15.64 12.87
N VAL A 10 8.29 16.04 11.95
CA VAL A 10 9.73 16.19 12.22
C VAL A 10 10.15 17.65 12.34
N ALA A 11 9.21 18.58 12.53
CA ALA A 11 9.44 20.02 12.64
C ALA A 11 10.25 20.62 11.47
N MET A 12 10.01 20.15 10.25
CA MET A 12 10.67 20.65 9.04
C MET A 12 9.66 21.23 8.06
N SER A 13 10.10 22.23 7.28
CA SER A 13 9.36 22.63 6.09
C SER A 13 9.32 21.48 5.08
N PRO A 14 8.25 21.33 4.27
CA PRO A 14 8.15 20.26 3.28
C PRO A 14 9.33 20.20 2.29
N ARG A 15 9.88 21.37 1.92
CA ARG A 15 11.04 21.48 1.03
C ARG A 15 12.32 20.99 1.68
N ASN A 16 12.58 21.38 2.94
CA ASN A 16 13.76 20.91 3.66
C ASN A 16 13.67 19.40 3.94
N PHE A 17 12.49 18.93 4.36
CA PHE A 17 12.20 17.51 4.55
C PHE A 17 12.47 16.72 3.26
N ALA A 18 11.93 17.15 2.11
CA ALA A 18 12.13 16.44 0.86
C ALA A 18 13.61 16.37 0.44
N ARG A 19 14.37 17.45 0.66
CA ARG A 19 15.80 17.49 0.35
C ARG A 19 16.60 16.54 1.25
N VAL A 20 16.42 16.62 2.57
CA VAL A 20 17.13 15.76 3.53
C VAL A 20 16.74 14.30 3.34
N PHE A 21 15.44 14.02 3.21
CA PHE A 21 14.94 12.66 3.00
C PHE A 21 15.51 12.04 1.73
N THR A 22 15.57 12.78 0.62
CA THR A 22 16.14 12.25 -0.63
C THR A 22 17.65 12.00 -0.52
N LYS A 23 18.37 12.83 0.25
CA LYS A 23 19.81 12.64 0.49
C LYS A 23 20.09 11.34 1.25
N GLU A 24 19.31 11.09 2.30
CA GLU A 24 19.45 9.93 3.20
C GLU A 24 18.86 8.65 2.58
N MET A 25 17.61 8.69 2.12
CA MET A 25 16.87 7.51 1.64
C MET A 25 17.07 7.21 0.16
N LYS A 26 17.82 8.05 -0.58
CA LYS A 26 18.05 7.96 -2.04
C LYS A 26 16.77 7.87 -2.88
N THR A 27 15.63 8.27 -2.31
CA THR A 27 14.32 8.25 -2.96
C THR A 27 13.50 9.45 -2.50
N THR A 28 12.55 9.89 -3.32
CA THR A 28 11.69 11.00 -2.94
C THR A 28 10.69 10.57 -1.85
N PRO A 29 10.29 11.47 -0.94
CA PRO A 29 9.27 11.16 0.06
C PRO A 29 7.96 10.67 -0.54
N ALA A 30 7.55 11.22 -1.69
CA ALA A 30 6.33 10.80 -2.37
C ALA A 30 6.39 9.32 -2.79
N LYS A 31 7.49 8.90 -3.42
CA LYS A 31 7.70 7.51 -3.84
C LYS A 31 7.82 6.56 -2.64
N PHE A 32 8.43 7.03 -1.54
CA PHE A 32 8.48 6.27 -0.30
C PHE A 32 7.09 6.07 0.32
N VAL A 33 6.29 7.14 0.39
CA VAL A 33 4.90 7.05 0.87
C VAL A 33 4.08 6.11 -0.01
N GLU A 34 4.22 6.19 -1.34
CA GLU A 34 3.55 5.24 -2.25
C GLU A 34 3.90 3.78 -1.93
N ARG A 35 5.19 3.48 -1.70
CA ARG A 35 5.64 2.13 -1.32
C ARG A 35 5.00 1.68 -0.01
N LEU A 36 5.01 2.53 1.01
CA LEU A 36 4.36 2.22 2.30
C LEU A 36 2.85 1.99 2.16
N ARG A 37 2.17 2.76 1.31
CA ARG A 37 0.73 2.57 1.04
C ARG A 37 0.47 1.23 0.36
N VAL A 38 1.32 0.81 -0.58
CA VAL A 38 1.21 -0.51 -1.21
C VAL A 38 1.41 -1.63 -0.19
N GLU A 39 2.41 -1.51 0.70
CA GLU A 39 2.64 -2.49 1.76
C GLU A 39 1.46 -2.58 2.73
N ALA A 40 0.87 -1.44 3.11
CA ALA A 40 -0.34 -1.39 3.93
C ALA A 40 -1.54 -2.06 3.23
N ALA A 41 -1.77 -1.75 1.94
CA ALA A 41 -2.83 -2.37 1.15
C ALA A 41 -2.63 -3.88 1.02
N ARG A 42 -1.37 -4.33 0.87
CA ARG A 42 -1.02 -5.75 0.83
C ARG A 42 -1.49 -6.47 2.10
N ARG A 43 -1.11 -5.95 3.28
CA ARG A 43 -1.53 -6.49 4.59
C ARG A 43 -3.05 -6.49 4.73
N ARG A 44 -3.72 -5.39 4.37
CA ARG A 44 -5.19 -5.30 4.43
C ARG A 44 -5.90 -6.30 3.52
N LEU A 45 -5.34 -6.62 2.35
CA LEU A 45 -5.87 -7.64 1.45
C LEU A 45 -5.67 -9.07 1.98
N GLU A 46 -4.66 -9.29 2.83
CA GLU A 46 -4.35 -10.59 3.46
C GLU A 46 -5.15 -10.83 4.77
N GLU A 47 -5.43 -9.75 5.51
CA GLU A 47 -6.04 -9.78 6.84
C GLU A 47 -7.56 -9.55 6.82
N SER A 48 -8.06 -8.73 5.89
CA SER A 48 -9.47 -8.32 5.86
C SER A 48 -10.24 -8.87 4.65
N GLN A 49 -11.57 -8.85 4.75
CA GLN A 49 -12.45 -9.07 3.60
C GLN A 49 -13.11 -7.78 3.08
N ASN A 50 -12.59 -6.62 3.49
CA ASN A 50 -13.15 -5.31 3.16
C ASN A 50 -13.22 -5.05 1.65
N SER A 51 -14.09 -4.14 1.21
CA SER A 51 -14.18 -3.79 -0.22
C SER A 51 -12.90 -3.10 -0.69
N MET A 52 -12.68 -3.06 -2.00
CA MET A 52 -11.55 -2.35 -2.57
C MET A 52 -11.65 -0.83 -2.31
N GLU A 53 -12.86 -0.26 -2.25
CA GLU A 53 -13.03 1.15 -1.86
C GLU A 53 -12.58 1.38 -0.41
N THR A 54 -13.01 0.51 0.51
CA THR A 54 -12.63 0.63 1.93
C THR A 54 -11.12 0.55 2.10
N ILE A 55 -10.47 -0.45 1.49
CA ILE A 55 -9.02 -0.63 1.59
C ILE A 55 -8.28 0.56 0.97
N ALA A 56 -8.78 1.11 -0.15
CA ALA A 56 -8.20 2.29 -0.77
C ALA A 56 -8.24 3.49 0.18
N GLY A 57 -9.38 3.75 0.82
CA GLY A 57 -9.52 4.82 1.81
C GLY A 57 -8.62 4.63 3.03
N GLU A 58 -8.60 3.43 3.62
CA GLU A 58 -7.78 3.10 4.79
C GLU A 58 -6.28 3.24 4.53
N CYS A 59 -5.83 2.85 3.32
CA CYS A 59 -4.43 2.94 2.94
C CYS A 59 -4.04 4.34 2.42
N GLY A 60 -4.99 5.28 2.38
CA GLY A 60 -4.74 6.65 1.93
C GLY A 60 -4.57 6.80 0.42
N PHE A 61 -5.17 5.92 -0.38
CA PHE A 61 -5.36 6.12 -1.80
C PHE A 61 -6.62 6.95 -2.03
N GLY A 62 -6.52 8.01 -2.84
CA GLY A 62 -7.66 8.88 -3.12
C GLY A 62 -8.84 8.17 -3.80
N ASN A 63 -8.57 7.09 -4.53
CA ASN A 63 -9.59 6.22 -5.10
C ASN A 63 -9.02 4.82 -5.41
N VAL A 64 -9.90 3.89 -5.76
CA VAL A 64 -9.55 2.50 -6.10
C VAL A 64 -8.64 2.40 -7.32
N ASN A 65 -8.84 3.25 -8.33
CA ASN A 65 -8.02 3.23 -9.56
C ASN A 65 -6.57 3.63 -9.27
N SER A 66 -6.35 4.66 -8.45
CA SER A 66 -5.03 5.05 -7.97
C SER A 66 -4.37 3.91 -7.19
N MET A 67 -5.11 3.25 -6.29
CA MET A 67 -4.61 2.07 -5.57
C MET A 67 -4.20 0.97 -6.55
N ARG A 68 -5.06 0.63 -7.51
CA ARG A 68 -4.79 -0.42 -8.51
C ARG A 68 -3.55 -0.10 -9.34
N ASN A 69 -3.41 1.13 -9.83
CA ASN A 69 -2.30 1.54 -10.67
C ASN A 69 -0.96 1.47 -9.92
N VAL A 70 -0.91 1.98 -8.68
CA VAL A 70 0.31 1.96 -7.87
C VAL A 70 0.66 0.53 -7.47
N PHE A 71 -0.34 -0.27 -7.06
CA PHE A 71 -0.14 -1.67 -6.69
C PHE A 71 0.37 -2.51 -7.88
N GLN A 72 -0.23 -2.35 -9.06
CA GLN A 72 0.20 -3.05 -10.27
C GLN A 72 1.60 -2.60 -10.73
N ARG A 73 1.94 -1.31 -10.60
CA ARG A 73 3.31 -0.85 -10.87
C ARG A 73 4.34 -1.48 -9.93
N ALA A 74 3.99 -1.60 -8.65
CA ALA A 74 4.89 -2.10 -7.60
C ALA A 74 5.03 -3.64 -7.60
N LEU A 75 3.92 -4.38 -7.73
CA LEU A 75 3.87 -5.84 -7.56
C LEU A 75 3.57 -6.60 -8.85
N LYS A 76 3.37 -5.90 -9.98
CA LYS A 76 3.07 -6.47 -11.31
C LYS A 76 1.78 -7.31 -11.39
N ILE A 77 0.95 -7.26 -10.35
CA ILE A 77 -0.31 -7.99 -10.24
C ILE A 77 -1.41 -7.06 -9.74
N ALA A 78 -2.66 -7.32 -10.14
CA ALA A 78 -3.78 -6.51 -9.68
C ALA A 78 -4.16 -6.87 -8.23
N PRO A 79 -4.62 -5.90 -7.40
CA PRO A 79 -5.04 -6.15 -6.01
C PRO A 79 -6.08 -7.27 -5.85
N GLY A 80 -7.03 -7.34 -6.79
CA GLY A 80 -8.06 -8.39 -6.78
C GLY A 80 -7.50 -9.79 -7.09
N GLN A 81 -6.53 -9.88 -8.00
CA GLN A 81 -5.84 -11.13 -8.29
C GLN A 81 -4.99 -11.56 -7.10
N TYR A 82 -4.28 -10.62 -6.47
CA TYR A 82 -3.50 -10.84 -5.27
C TYR A 82 -4.35 -11.42 -4.13
N ARG A 83 -5.49 -10.78 -3.84
CA ARG A 83 -6.44 -11.26 -2.81
C ARG A 83 -6.98 -12.65 -3.12
N ARG A 84 -7.31 -12.96 -4.39
CA ARG A 84 -7.74 -14.32 -4.76
C ARG A 84 -6.66 -15.35 -4.48
N HIS A 85 -5.43 -15.09 -4.91
CA HIS A 85 -4.31 -16.02 -4.71
C HIS A 85 -4.08 -16.31 -3.22
N PHE A 86 -4.04 -15.28 -2.38
CA PHE A 86 -3.87 -15.45 -0.93
C PHE A 86 -5.08 -16.11 -0.24
N ARG A 87 -6.32 -15.84 -0.68
CA ARG A 87 -7.51 -16.56 -0.17
C ARG A 87 -7.49 -18.05 -0.51
N HIS A 88 -6.96 -18.41 -1.69
CA HIS A 88 -6.79 -19.81 -2.06
C HIS A 88 -5.68 -20.49 -1.25
N ALA A 89 -4.60 -19.78 -0.92
CA ALA A 89 -3.53 -20.28 -0.04
C ALA A 89 -4.00 -20.47 1.43
N LYS A 90 -4.84 -19.57 1.95
CA LYS A 90 -5.39 -19.66 3.33
C LYS A 90 -6.53 -20.67 3.49
N ARG A 91 -7.09 -21.23 2.40
CA ARG A 91 -8.10 -22.30 2.50
C ARG A 91 -7.37 -23.60 2.84
N PRO A 92 -7.60 -24.23 4.02
CA PRO A 92 -7.12 -25.59 4.22
C PRO A 92 -7.77 -26.46 3.13
N ARG A 93 -6.95 -27.25 2.41
CA ARG A 93 -7.44 -28.30 1.52
C ARG A 93 -8.35 -29.17 2.39
N LYS A 94 -9.67 -29.03 2.28
CA LYS A 94 -10.58 -30.00 2.90
C LYS A 94 -10.19 -31.34 2.30
N ALA A 95 -9.63 -32.21 3.14
CA ALA A 95 -9.35 -33.59 2.81
C ALA A 95 -10.65 -34.18 2.28
N LYS A 96 -10.64 -34.58 1.00
CA LYS A 96 -11.63 -35.51 0.49
C LYS A 96 -11.30 -36.84 1.16
N THR A 97 -11.97 -37.15 2.25
CA THR A 97 -12.06 -38.53 2.74
C THR A 97 -13.31 -39.14 2.12
N LYS A 98 -13.06 -40.36 1.66
CA LYS A 98 -13.85 -41.27 0.84
C LYS A 98 -15.20 -41.61 1.43
#